data_AF-A0A3Q3AD14-F1
#
_entry.id   AF-A0A3Q3AD14-F1
#
_cell.length_a   1.000
_cell.length_b   1.000
_cell.length_c   1.000
_cell.angle_alpha   90.00
_cell.angle_beta   90.00
_cell.angle_gamma   90.00
#
_symmetry.space_group_name_H-M   'P 1'
#
loop_
_entity.id
_entity.type
_entity.pdbx_description
1 polymer ?
#
loop_
_entity_poly.entity_id
_entity_poly.type
_entity_poly.pdbx_seq_one_letter_code
_entity_poly.pdbx_strand_id
1 'polypeptide(L)'
;IRVYSEGILFSLNFRLHIHRGAVRAVIGLLHADMHQRGTVGSVCHLATSLIAVAPGAKGDEAVAKITKRSKFRKVMQDEEIFSLNGDFTVTIHSKRSNPEQNWNDAEEEQVDPTAELTFNLRLSDSELEAKKKLMLPFVFSKEKKKALLHSGPGSGRILYEPDANDDYDQEDPDDDLDV
;
A
#
# COMPACT_ATOMS: atom_id res chain seq x y z
N ILE A 1 -6.50 -29.93 11.82
CA ILE A 1 -5.78 -28.83 12.49
C ILE A 1 -6.85 -27.93 13.07
N ARG A 2 -6.95 -27.88 14.40
CA ARG A 2 -7.98 -27.11 15.10
C ARG A 2 -7.34 -25.72 15.28
N VAL A 3 -7.91 -24.68 14.68
CA VAL A 3 -7.33 -23.31 14.65
C VAL A 3 -7.46 -22.72 16.07
N TYR A 4 -6.57 -23.12 16.96
CA TYR A 4 -6.51 -22.64 18.35
C TYR A 4 -5.59 -21.44 18.53
N SER A 5 -4.91 -21.02 17.46
CA SER A 5 -3.96 -19.93 17.50
C SER A 5 -3.95 -19.20 16.17
N GLU A 6 -3.66 -17.91 16.22
CA GLU A 6 -3.40 -17.06 15.06
C GLU A 6 -2.10 -17.51 14.38
N GLY A 7 -2.23 -18.54 13.54
CA GLY A 7 -1.18 -18.96 12.63
C GLY A 7 -1.02 -17.92 11.54
N ILE A 8 0.15 -17.32 11.44
CA ILE A 8 0.49 -16.39 10.37
C ILE A 8 1.38 -17.14 9.37
N LEU A 9 0.82 -17.48 8.21
CA LEU A 9 1.62 -17.92 7.09
C LEU A 9 2.18 -16.68 6.38
N PHE A 10 3.48 -16.57 6.22
CA PHE A 10 4.11 -15.40 5.62
C PHE A 10 4.95 -15.81 4.41
N SER A 11 4.84 -15.07 3.33
CA SER A 11 5.64 -15.26 2.13
C SER A 11 6.54 -14.05 1.91
N LEU A 12 7.84 -14.29 2.02
CA LEU A 12 8.87 -13.33 1.72
C LEU A 12 9.38 -13.59 0.30
N ASN A 13 8.96 -12.79 -0.68
CA ASN A 13 9.62 -12.77 -1.97
C ASN A 13 10.90 -11.94 -1.84
N PHE A 14 11.98 -12.57 -1.38
CA PHE A 14 13.30 -12.04 -1.61
C PHE A 14 13.73 -12.34 -3.04
N ARG A 15 14.30 -11.35 -3.72
CA ARG A 15 15.21 -11.62 -4.83
C ARG A 15 16.61 -11.80 -4.24
N LEU A 16 16.80 -12.92 -3.53
CA LEU A 16 18.09 -13.23 -2.90
C LEU A 16 19.02 -13.79 -3.98
N HIS A 17 20.09 -13.05 -4.33
CA HIS A 17 21.16 -13.56 -5.17
C HIS A 17 22.12 -14.36 -4.29
N ILE A 18 21.81 -15.65 -4.12
CA ILE A 18 22.77 -16.57 -3.50
C ILE A 18 23.86 -16.82 -4.54
N HIS A 19 25.13 -16.82 -4.13
CA HIS A 19 26.26 -17.00 -5.04
C HIS A 19 26.07 -18.32 -5.84
N ARG A 20 25.81 -18.18 -7.16
CA ARG A 20 25.42 -19.21 -8.17
C ARG A 20 23.93 -19.49 -8.44
N GLY A 21 22.98 -18.75 -7.86
CA GLY A 21 21.56 -18.87 -8.23
C GLY A 21 20.63 -17.84 -7.59
N ALA A 22 19.58 -17.42 -8.32
CA ALA A 22 18.57 -16.49 -7.81
C ALA A 22 17.41 -17.24 -7.13
N VAL A 23 17.20 -17.01 -5.83
CA VAL A 23 15.99 -17.46 -5.14
C VAL A 23 14.83 -16.57 -5.60
N ARG A 24 13.74 -17.20 -6.08
CA ARG A 24 12.58 -16.47 -6.61
C ARG A 24 11.52 -16.16 -5.54
N ALA A 25 11.41 -17.00 -4.51
CA ALA A 25 10.46 -16.84 -3.41
C ALA A 25 10.91 -17.65 -2.17
N VAL A 26 10.64 -17.12 -0.97
CA VAL A 26 10.77 -17.83 0.32
C VAL A 26 9.39 -17.86 0.99
N ILE A 27 8.98 -19.02 1.48
CA ILE A 27 7.71 -19.22 2.19
C ILE A 27 8.02 -19.74 3.58
N GLY A 28 7.44 -19.11 4.60
CA GLY A 28 7.61 -19.48 6.00
C GLY A 28 6.27 -19.55 6.73
N LEU A 29 6.20 -20.38 7.75
CA LEU A 29 5.05 -20.45 8.66
C LEU A 29 5.49 -19.97 10.04
N LEU A 30 4.80 -18.97 10.58
CA LEU A 30 5.09 -18.35 11.88
C LEU A 30 3.86 -18.52 12.76
N HIS A 31 4.09 -19.03 13.95
CA HIS A 31 3.06 -19.10 14.96
C HIS A 31 3.17 -17.86 15.84
N ALA A 32 2.22 -16.92 15.73
CA ALA A 32 2.40 -15.58 16.30
C ALA A 32 2.52 -15.56 17.83
N ASP A 33 1.93 -16.54 18.52
CA ASP A 33 1.97 -16.67 19.98
C ASP A 33 3.32 -17.19 20.53
N MET A 34 4.18 -17.75 19.67
CA MET A 34 5.47 -18.33 20.07
C MET A 34 6.61 -17.30 20.04
N HIS A 35 6.32 -16.08 19.61
CA HIS A 35 7.31 -15.04 19.40
C HIS A 35 6.87 -13.73 20.04
N GLN A 36 7.85 -12.88 20.37
CA GLN A 36 7.55 -11.53 20.83
C GLN A 36 6.88 -10.72 19.71
N ARG A 37 5.92 -9.86 20.08
CA ARG A 37 5.20 -8.99 19.12
C ARG A 37 6.15 -8.17 18.22
N GLY A 38 7.28 -7.73 18.76
CA GLY A 38 8.31 -7.03 17.99
C GLY A 38 8.89 -7.88 16.87
N THR A 39 9.29 -9.12 17.15
CA THR A 39 9.81 -10.08 16.16
C THR A 39 8.78 -10.41 15.08
N VAL A 40 7.54 -10.68 15.48
CA VAL A 40 6.43 -10.92 14.53
C VAL A 40 6.24 -9.68 13.64
N GLY A 41 6.23 -8.49 14.22
CA GLY A 41 6.16 -7.22 13.50
C GLY A 41 7.29 -7.05 12.48
N SER A 42 8.54 -7.32 12.87
CA SER A 42 9.70 -7.21 11.96
C SER A 42 9.58 -8.16 10.77
N VAL A 43 9.18 -9.42 10.99
CA VAL A 43 8.97 -10.40 9.92
C VAL A 43 7.82 -9.96 9.00
N CYS A 44 6.73 -9.44 9.55
CA CYS A 44 5.61 -8.89 8.78
C CYS A 44 6.02 -7.69 7.91
N HIS A 45 6.93 -6.82 8.39
CA HIS A 45 7.41 -5.69 7.60
C HIS A 45 8.32 -6.10 6.44
N LEU A 46 9.09 -7.17 6.62
CA LEU A 46 9.99 -7.70 5.60
C LEU A 46 9.22 -8.49 4.53
N ALA A 47 8.09 -9.10 4.90
CA ALA A 47 7.29 -9.93 4.01
C ALA A 47 6.64 -9.12 2.88
N THR A 48 6.82 -9.60 1.65
CA THR A 48 6.12 -9.07 0.47
C THR A 48 4.65 -9.49 0.41
N SER A 49 4.32 -10.65 0.98
CA SER A 49 2.96 -11.14 1.09
C SER A 49 2.77 -11.87 2.41
N LEU A 50 1.61 -11.70 3.03
CA LEU A 50 1.26 -12.31 4.30
C LEU A 50 -0.13 -12.90 4.19
N ILE A 51 -0.34 -14.06 4.80
CA ILE A 51 -1.62 -14.75 4.94
C ILE A 51 -1.79 -15.06 6.42
N ALA A 52 -2.51 -14.20 7.13
CA ALA A 52 -2.86 -14.44 8.52
C ALA A 52 -4.15 -15.27 8.58
N VAL A 53 -4.14 -16.38 9.32
CA VAL A 53 -5.31 -17.24 9.49
C VAL A 53 -5.89 -17.02 10.88
N ALA A 54 -7.18 -16.70 10.92
CA ALA A 54 -7.94 -16.52 12.16
C ALA A 54 -9.22 -17.40 12.13
N PRO A 55 -9.76 -17.77 13.30
CA PRO A 55 -11.07 -18.43 13.38
C PRO A 55 -12.18 -17.57 12.75
N GLY A 56 -13.10 -18.20 12.02
CA GLY A 56 -14.29 -17.56 11.46
C GLY A 56 -15.43 -17.47 12.46
N ALA A 57 -16.50 -16.76 12.08
CA ALA A 57 -17.68 -16.56 12.94
C ALA A 57 -18.51 -17.85 13.14
N LYS A 58 -18.44 -18.79 12.19
CA LYS A 58 -19.06 -20.11 12.29
C LYS A 58 -18.01 -21.15 12.65
N GLY A 59 -18.39 -22.15 13.44
CA GLY A 59 -17.46 -23.08 14.08
C GLY A 59 -16.56 -23.93 13.17
N ASP A 60 -16.85 -24.02 11.87
CA ASP A 60 -16.05 -24.76 10.88
C ASP A 60 -15.41 -23.84 9.82
N GLU A 61 -15.70 -22.53 9.87
CA GLU A 61 -15.13 -21.55 8.97
C GLU A 61 -13.87 -20.92 9.58
N ALA A 62 -12.88 -20.64 8.75
CA ALA A 62 -11.69 -19.87 9.06
C ALA A 62 -11.57 -18.70 8.07
N VAL A 63 -10.87 -17.65 8.49
CA VAL A 63 -10.64 -16.45 7.68
C VAL A 63 -9.15 -16.32 7.39
N ALA A 64 -8.81 -16.23 6.11
CA ALA A 64 -7.47 -15.90 5.64
C ALA A 64 -7.42 -14.42 5.26
N LYS A 65 -6.64 -13.62 5.99
CA LYS A 65 -6.34 -12.23 5.66
C LYS A 65 -5.06 -12.16 4.86
N ILE A 66 -5.18 -11.81 3.59
CA ILE A 66 -4.09 -11.78 2.62
C ILE A 66 -3.65 -10.33 2.42
N THR A 67 -2.41 -10.03 2.79
CA THR A 67 -1.76 -8.75 2.48
C THR A 67 -0.72 -8.96 1.39
N LYS A 68 -0.72 -8.13 0.36
CA LYS A 68 0.27 -8.13 -0.73
C LYS A 68 0.83 -6.73 -0.90
N ARG A 69 2.16 -6.62 -0.93
CA ARG A 69 2.88 -5.37 -1.10
C ARG A 69 3.45 -5.29 -2.51
N SER A 70 3.02 -4.28 -3.26
CA SER A 70 3.52 -4.01 -4.60
C SER A 70 4.85 -3.25 -4.56
N LYS A 71 5.65 -3.41 -5.61
CA LYS A 71 6.91 -2.66 -5.81
C LYS A 71 6.69 -1.14 -5.86
N PHE A 72 5.48 -0.69 -6.18
CA PHE A 72 5.09 0.72 -6.24
C PHE A 72 4.49 1.25 -4.92
N ARG A 73 4.93 0.72 -3.77
CA ARG A 73 4.42 1.05 -2.41
C ARG A 73 2.90 0.86 -2.16
N LYS A 74 2.12 0.39 -3.13
CA LYS A 74 0.71 0.04 -2.93
C LYS A 74 0.59 -1.24 -2.11
N VAL A 75 -0.19 -1.21 -1.02
CA VAL A 75 -0.57 -2.38 -0.23
C VAL A 75 -1.98 -2.79 -0.64
N MET A 76 -2.17 -4.07 -0.97
CA MET A 76 -3.48 -4.67 -1.23
C MET A 76 -3.82 -5.62 -0.09
N GLN A 77 -5.07 -5.55 0.38
CA GLN A 77 -5.61 -6.43 1.40
C GLN A 77 -6.87 -7.12 0.87
N ASP A 78 -6.99 -8.40 1.19
CA ASP A 78 -8.06 -9.27 0.73
C ASP A 78 -8.38 -10.25 1.86
N GLU A 79 -9.65 -10.62 2.00
CA GLU A 79 -10.09 -11.56 3.03
C GLU A 79 -10.88 -12.71 2.37
N GLU A 80 -10.49 -13.95 2.68
CA GLU A 80 -11.15 -15.15 2.15
C GLU A 80 -11.64 -16.02 3.31
N ILE A 81 -12.90 -16.42 3.25
CA ILE A 81 -13.49 -17.37 4.20
C ILE A 81 -13.35 -18.76 3.60
N PHE A 82 -12.78 -19.69 4.36
CA PHE A 82 -12.56 -21.06 3.92
C PHE A 82 -12.90 -22.08 5.02
N SER A 83 -13.19 -23.31 4.64
CA SER A 83 -13.26 -24.44 5.58
C SER A 83 -12.34 -25.58 5.11
N LEU A 84 -11.89 -26.38 6.08
CA LEU A 84 -11.05 -27.55 5.84
C LEU A 84 -11.91 -28.80 5.95
N ASN A 85 -12.07 -29.50 4.84
CA ASN A 85 -12.79 -30.77 4.82
C ASN A 85 -11.98 -31.88 5.51
N GLY A 86 -12.66 -32.97 5.90
CA GLY A 86 -12.02 -34.12 6.55
C GLY A 86 -10.96 -34.84 5.71
N ASP A 87 -10.91 -34.58 4.41
CA ASP A 87 -9.90 -35.06 3.46
C ASP A 87 -8.74 -34.06 3.25
N PHE A 88 -8.65 -33.03 4.09
CA PHE A 88 -7.69 -31.91 4.00
C PHE A 88 -7.83 -31.04 2.75
N THR A 89 -8.94 -31.14 2.02
CA THR A 89 -9.24 -30.19 0.95
C THR A 89 -9.74 -28.86 1.52
N VAL A 90 -9.27 -27.76 0.95
CA VAL A 90 -9.68 -26.41 1.32
C VAL A 90 -10.82 -25.98 0.40
N THR A 91 -11.96 -25.60 0.99
CA THR A 91 -13.09 -25.01 0.25
C THR A 91 -13.21 -23.53 0.57
N ILE A 92 -13.29 -22.70 -0.47
CA ILE A 92 -13.37 -21.24 -0.33
C ILE A 92 -14.84 -20.84 -0.49
N HIS A 93 -15.44 -20.25 0.56
CA HIS A 93 -16.86 -19.94 0.62
C HIS A 93 -17.18 -18.53 0.12
N SER A 94 -16.30 -17.56 0.39
CA SER A 94 -16.50 -16.17 -0.05
C SER A 94 -15.19 -15.38 -0.04
N LYS A 95 -15.05 -14.47 -1.00
CA LYS A 95 -14.00 -13.44 -1.05
C LYS A 95 -14.62 -12.13 -0.61
N ARG A 96 -14.25 -11.64 0.57
CA ARG A 96 -14.58 -10.28 0.98
C ARG A 96 -13.49 -9.38 0.38
N SER A 97 -13.65 -9.05 -0.90
CA SER A 97 -12.87 -7.96 -1.48
C SER A 97 -13.22 -6.70 -0.69
N ASN A 98 -12.21 -6.03 -0.13
CA ASN A 98 -12.42 -4.74 0.52
C ASN A 98 -13.23 -3.82 -0.43
N PRO A 99 -14.32 -3.17 0.02
CA PRO A 99 -15.17 -2.35 -0.82
C PRO A 99 -14.52 -1.00 -1.13
N GLU A 100 -13.31 -1.00 -1.69
CA GLU A 100 -12.69 0.20 -2.26
C GLU A 100 -12.97 0.37 -3.75
N GLN A 101 -13.71 -0.56 -4.38
CA GLN A 101 -14.21 -0.42 -5.75
C GLN A 101 -15.58 -1.05 -5.95
N ASN A 102 -16.63 -0.47 -5.36
CA ASN A 102 -17.96 -0.53 -5.96
C ASN A 102 -18.85 0.62 -5.45
N TRP A 103 -18.62 1.84 -5.94
CA TRP A 103 -19.66 2.87 -5.91
C TRP A 103 -20.59 2.62 -7.09
N ASN A 104 -21.46 1.62 -7.00
CA ASN A 104 -22.71 1.59 -7.75
C ASN A 104 -23.70 0.70 -7.00
N ASP A 105 -24.78 1.35 -6.56
CA ASP A 105 -26.07 0.80 -6.17
C ASP A 105 -26.11 -0.17 -4.99
N ALA A 106 -26.10 0.42 -3.79
CA ALA A 106 -26.99 -0.03 -2.72
C ALA A 106 -27.52 1.21 -1.99
N GLU A 107 -28.83 1.43 -2.09
CA GLU A 107 -29.57 2.40 -1.30
C GLU A 107 -29.49 1.98 0.19
N GLU A 108 -28.47 2.44 0.89
CA GLU A 108 -28.44 2.46 2.34
C GLU A 108 -28.52 3.93 2.79
N GLU A 109 -29.44 4.22 3.71
CA GLU A 109 -29.62 5.51 4.38
C GLU A 109 -28.27 5.98 4.95
N GLN A 110 -27.55 6.81 4.17
CA GLN A 110 -26.25 7.34 4.55
C GLN A 110 -26.44 8.38 5.64
N VAL A 111 -26.17 7.98 6.89
CA VAL A 111 -25.84 8.93 7.94
C VAL A 111 -24.58 9.66 7.50
N ASP A 112 -24.69 10.97 7.26
CA ASP A 112 -23.59 11.81 6.83
C ASP A 112 -22.45 11.74 7.87
N PRO A 113 -21.30 11.11 7.58
CA PRO A 113 -20.20 10.95 8.54
C PRO A 113 -19.57 12.29 8.94
N THR A 114 -19.94 13.36 8.23
CA THR A 114 -19.53 14.73 8.49
C THR A 114 -20.45 15.48 9.46
N ALA A 115 -21.59 14.90 9.86
CA ALA A 115 -22.61 15.55 10.70
C ALA A 115 -22.19 15.74 12.17
N GLU A 116 -21.29 14.91 12.71
CA GLU A 116 -20.86 14.96 14.11
C GLU A 116 -19.56 15.75 14.35
N LEU A 117 -19.05 16.44 13.32
CA LEU A 117 -17.85 17.26 13.48
C LEU A 117 -18.20 18.60 14.12
N THR A 118 -17.40 19.00 15.12
CA THR A 118 -17.51 20.32 15.77
C THR A 118 -17.08 21.47 14.84
N PHE A 119 -16.60 21.15 13.63
CA PHE A 119 -16.22 22.07 12.58
C PHE A 119 -16.75 21.56 11.23
N ASN A 120 -17.16 22.49 10.36
CA ASN A 120 -17.74 22.15 9.08
C ASN A 120 -16.65 21.80 8.05
N LEU A 121 -16.65 20.57 7.54
CA LEU A 121 -15.79 20.14 6.42
C LEU A 121 -16.42 20.36 5.04
N ARG A 122 -17.71 20.71 4.99
CA ARG A 122 -18.44 20.96 3.75
C ARG A 122 -18.30 22.43 3.39
N LEU A 123 -17.86 22.70 2.17
CA LEU A 123 -17.95 24.04 1.62
C LEU A 123 -19.42 24.32 1.31
N SER A 124 -19.93 25.46 1.75
CA SER A 124 -21.18 26.00 1.24
C SER A 124 -21.08 26.31 -0.26
N ASP A 125 -22.21 26.41 -0.96
CA ASP A 125 -22.21 26.69 -2.41
C ASP A 125 -21.45 27.97 -2.77
N SER A 126 -21.54 28.99 -1.90
CA SER A 126 -20.82 30.25 -2.05
C SER A 126 -19.29 30.09 -1.89
N GLU A 127 -18.84 29.29 -0.92
CA GLU A 127 -17.42 28.99 -0.71
C GLU A 127 -16.84 28.12 -1.84
N LEU A 128 -17.63 27.18 -2.35
CA LEU A 128 -17.25 26.37 -3.51
C LEU A 128 -17.08 27.24 -4.75
N GLU A 129 -18.00 28.18 -4.98
CA GLU A 129 -17.92 29.14 -6.09
C GLU A 129 -16.70 30.05 -5.94
N ALA A 130 -16.45 30.57 -4.74
CA ALA A 130 -15.27 31.39 -4.44
C ALA A 130 -13.96 30.63 -4.68
N LYS A 131 -13.88 29.37 -4.24
CA LYS A 131 -12.72 28.49 -4.46
C LYS A 131 -12.49 28.23 -5.95
N LYS A 132 -13.55 28.01 -6.74
CA LYS A 132 -13.45 27.81 -8.20
C LYS A 132 -13.00 29.08 -8.93
N LYS A 133 -13.41 30.26 -8.44
CA LYS A 133 -13.03 31.55 -9.00
C LYS A 133 -11.60 31.97 -8.61
N LEU A 134 -11.05 31.40 -7.54
CA LEU A 134 -9.69 31.68 -7.10
C LEU A 134 -8.67 31.18 -8.13
N MET A 135 -7.95 32.12 -8.74
CA MET A 135 -6.88 31.82 -9.69
C MET A 135 -5.61 31.51 -8.91
N LEU A 136 -5.01 30.34 -9.12
CA LEU A 136 -3.71 30.03 -8.53
C LEU A 136 -2.61 30.82 -9.26
N PRO A 137 -1.78 31.63 -8.55
CA PRO A 137 -0.80 32.53 -9.17
C PRO A 137 0.17 31.89 -10.16
N PHE A 138 0.46 30.59 -9.99
CA PHE A 138 1.46 29.85 -10.78
C PHE A 138 0.88 28.72 -11.64
N VAL A 139 -0.44 28.62 -11.76
CA VAL A 139 -1.06 27.60 -12.62
C VAL A 139 -1.25 28.17 -14.03
N PHE A 140 -0.23 27.99 -14.85
CA PHE A 140 -0.34 28.26 -16.28
C PHE A 140 -1.19 27.18 -16.98
N SER A 141 -1.99 27.60 -17.96
CA SER A 141 -2.70 26.67 -18.85
C SER A 141 -1.70 25.74 -19.56
N LYS A 142 -2.16 24.56 -20.02
CA LYS A 142 -1.30 23.60 -20.72
C LYS A 142 -0.59 24.23 -21.93
N GLU A 143 -1.25 25.15 -22.63
CA GLU A 143 -0.64 25.94 -23.71
C GLU A 143 0.41 26.92 -23.21
N LYS A 144 0.15 27.67 -22.14
CA LYS A 144 1.13 28.63 -21.59
C LYS A 144 2.34 27.90 -20.97
N LYS A 145 2.15 26.75 -20.33
CA LYS A 145 3.26 25.86 -19.92
C LYS A 145 4.07 25.38 -21.13
N LYS A 146 3.39 24.93 -22.19
CA LYS A 146 4.06 24.53 -23.43
C LYS A 146 4.80 25.70 -24.07
N ALA A 147 4.25 26.90 -24.10
CA ALA A 147 4.93 28.07 -24.67
C ALA A 147 6.17 28.49 -23.85
N LEU A 148 6.12 28.36 -22.52
CA LEU A 148 7.26 28.64 -21.64
C LEU A 148 8.34 27.54 -21.69
N LEU A 149 7.95 26.28 -21.88
CA LEU A 149 8.87 25.13 -21.96
C LEU A 149 9.38 24.86 -23.37
N HIS A 150 8.63 25.26 -24.41
CA HIS A 150 9.11 25.24 -25.79
C HIS A 150 9.95 26.47 -26.06
N SER A 151 11.22 26.31 -25.69
CA SER A 151 12.39 26.92 -26.28
C SER A 151 12.17 27.47 -27.71
N GLY A 152 11.93 28.78 -27.84
CA GLY A 152 12.35 29.51 -29.04
C GLY A 152 13.88 29.50 -29.17
N PRO A 153 14.45 29.82 -30.34
CA PRO A 153 15.90 29.93 -30.50
C PRO A 153 16.41 31.04 -29.58
N GLY A 154 16.98 30.66 -28.43
CA GLY A 154 17.30 31.56 -27.30
C GLY A 154 16.82 31.10 -25.92
N SER A 155 16.27 29.89 -25.79
CA SER A 155 15.87 29.28 -24.51
C SER A 155 16.97 29.37 -23.45
N GLY A 156 16.63 29.96 -22.31
CA GLY A 156 17.51 30.04 -21.14
C GLY A 156 17.84 28.64 -20.64
N ARG A 157 18.98 28.10 -21.07
CA ARG A 157 19.55 26.90 -20.47
C ARG A 157 19.98 27.29 -19.06
N ILE A 158 19.36 26.68 -18.05
CA ILE A 158 19.90 26.69 -16.70
C ILE A 158 21.11 25.75 -16.75
N LEU A 159 22.29 26.35 -16.87
CA LEU A 159 23.55 25.64 -16.75
C LEU A 159 23.95 25.71 -15.28
N TYR A 160 23.97 24.56 -14.63
CA TYR A 160 24.57 24.42 -13.32
C TYR A 160 26.08 24.26 -13.52
N GLU A 161 26.86 25.17 -12.94
CA GLU A 161 28.31 25.05 -12.83
C GLU A 161 28.63 24.68 -11.38
N PRO A 162 29.22 23.50 -11.12
CA PRO A 162 29.59 23.13 -9.77
C PRO A 162 30.58 24.12 -9.19
N ASP A 163 30.27 24.68 -8.02
CA ASP A 163 31.20 25.57 -7.32
C ASP A 163 32.13 24.80 -6.37
N ALA A 164 33.16 25.47 -5.84
CA ALA A 164 34.16 24.81 -4.99
C ALA A 164 33.61 24.35 -3.63
N ASN A 165 32.37 24.72 -3.33
CA ASN A 165 31.62 24.40 -2.13
C ASN A 165 30.47 23.43 -2.42
N ASP A 166 30.33 22.98 -3.68
CA ASP A 166 29.57 21.79 -4.02
C ASP A 166 30.37 20.58 -3.60
N ASP A 167 30.11 20.18 -2.36
CA ASP A 167 30.57 18.95 -1.76
C ASP A 167 29.93 17.79 -2.56
N TYR A 168 30.51 17.45 -3.72
CA TYR A 168 30.41 16.09 -4.27
C TYR A 168 31.19 15.21 -3.29
N ASP A 169 30.58 14.94 -2.14
CA ASP A 169 31.05 13.92 -1.23
C ASP A 169 31.08 12.61 -2.02
N GLN A 170 32.26 12.00 -2.08
CA GLN A 170 32.42 10.68 -2.69
C GLN A 170 31.88 9.57 -1.78
N GLU A 171 31.22 9.94 -0.69
CA GLU A 171 30.49 9.05 0.18
C GLU A 171 29.16 8.78 -0.51
N ASP A 172 29.18 7.79 -1.42
CA ASP A 172 27.96 7.34 -2.08
C ASP A 172 26.98 6.90 -0.97
N PRO A 173 25.83 7.56 -0.80
CA PRO A 173 24.86 7.17 0.23
C PRO A 173 24.28 5.77 -0.03
N ASP A 174 24.62 5.13 -1.16
CA ASP A 174 24.34 3.74 -1.45
C ASP A 174 25.48 2.74 -1.16
N ASP A 175 26.71 3.19 -0.83
CA ASP A 175 27.87 2.31 -0.53
C ASP A 175 27.70 1.57 0.82
N ASP A 176 26.91 2.12 1.74
CA ASP A 176 26.48 1.45 2.99
C ASP A 176 25.18 0.63 2.81
N LEU A 177 24.59 0.62 1.61
CA LEU A 177 23.36 -0.15 1.30
C LEU A 177 23.68 -1.57 0.81
N ASP A 178 24.24 -2.38 1.70
CA ASP A 178 24.21 -3.83 1.54
C ASP A 178 22.78 -4.35 1.76
N VAL A 179 21.95 -4.39 0.70
CA VAL A 179 20.58 -4.98 0.67
C VAL A 179 20.40 -6.13 -0.32
#